data_AF-K6DBU9-F1
#
_entry.id   AF-K6DBU9-F1
#
_cell.length_a   1.000
_cell.length_b   1.000
_cell.length_c   1.000
_cell.angle_alpha   90.00
_cell.angle_beta   90.00
_cell.angle_gamma   90.00
#
_symmetry.space_group_name_H-M   'P 1'
#
loop_
_entity.id
_entity.type
_entity.pdbx_description
1 polymer ?
#
loop_
_entity_poly.entity_id
_entity_poly.type
_entity_poly.pdbx_seq_one_letter_code
_entity_poly.pdbx_strand_id
1 'polypeptide(L)'
;MTGGDLFSQVKGSLMVMIWVFVGIEGAAMMGDRAKRKSDAGKASILGLIALLVIYILLSLLPFGFMSQQELANTGQPGLVHILNAMVGGWGGSLMAIGLVISLLGAWLSWTMLPVEATQQLSE
;
A
#
# COMPACT_ATOMS: atom_id res chain seq x y z
N MET A 1 16.41 7.46 -24.12
CA MET A 1 15.56 7.61 -22.92
C MET A 1 15.54 9.08 -22.55
N THR A 2 14.60 9.87 -23.07
CA THR A 2 14.29 11.17 -22.49
C THR A 2 13.13 10.94 -21.53
N GLY A 3 13.43 10.50 -20.31
CA GLY A 3 12.46 10.59 -19.22
C GLY A 3 11.98 12.05 -19.17
N GLY A 4 10.67 12.27 -18.99
CA GLY A 4 10.11 13.62 -19.00
C GLY A 4 10.89 14.57 -18.08
N ASP A 5 10.74 15.87 -18.29
CA ASP A 5 11.36 16.90 -17.44
C ASP A 5 11.16 16.58 -15.94
N LEU A 6 12.10 17.02 -15.09
CA LEU A 6 12.12 16.73 -13.65
C LEU A 6 10.75 16.99 -13.01
N PHE A 7 10.08 18.07 -13.40
CA PHE A 7 8.75 18.38 -12.91
C PHE A 7 7.72 17.29 -13.22
N SER A 8 7.77 16.70 -14.41
CA SER A 8 6.89 15.59 -14.80
C SER A 8 7.16 14.34 -13.97
N GLN A 9 8.41 14.04 -13.64
CA GLN A 9 8.77 12.87 -12.83
C GLN A 9 8.33 13.05 -11.38
N VAL A 10 8.57 14.24 -10.80
CA VAL A 10 8.12 14.59 -9.45
C VAL A 10 6.59 14.50 -9.37
N LYS A 11 5.88 15.06 -10.35
CA LYS A 11 4.42 14.97 -10.44
C LYS A 11 3.95 13.50 -10.51
N GLY A 12 4.58 12.67 -11.33
CA GLY A 12 4.24 11.25 -11.45
C GLY A 12 4.37 10.50 -10.12
N SER A 13 5.50 10.70 -9.42
CA SER A 13 5.73 10.12 -8.11
C SER A 13 4.72 10.60 -7.07
N LEU A 14 4.37 11.90 -7.07
CA LEU A 14 3.34 12.46 -6.20
C LEU A 14 1.97 11.83 -6.45
N MET A 15 1.59 11.60 -7.70
CA MET A 15 0.31 10.95 -8.02
C MET A 15 0.25 9.53 -7.47
N VAL A 16 1.34 8.75 -7.55
CA VAL A 16 1.40 7.42 -6.94
C VAL A 16 1.33 7.53 -5.40
N MET A 17 2.04 8.49 -4.81
CA MET A 17 2.03 8.70 -3.36
C MET A 17 0.63 8.99 -2.80
N ILE A 18 -0.22 9.71 -3.55
CA ILE A 18 -1.61 9.93 -3.13
C ILE A 18 -2.33 8.58 -2.94
N TRP A 19 -2.23 7.68 -3.92
CA TRP A 19 -2.97 6.41 -3.91
C TRP A 19 -2.48 5.44 -2.83
N VAL A 20 -1.19 5.40 -2.54
CA VAL A 20 -0.64 4.42 -1.57
C VAL A 20 -0.97 4.74 -0.12
N PHE A 21 -1.36 5.98 0.20
CA PHE A 21 -1.74 6.42 1.54
C PHE A 21 -3.26 6.64 1.73
N VAL A 22 -4.07 6.39 0.69
CA VAL A 22 -5.53 6.37 0.82
C VAL A 22 -5.94 5.35 1.88
N GLY A 23 -6.80 5.77 2.82
CA GLY A 23 -7.36 4.90 3.85
C GLY A 23 -6.97 5.27 5.28
N ILE A 24 -5.98 6.16 5.48
CA ILE A 24 -5.68 6.70 6.81
C ILE A 24 -6.87 7.46 7.40
N GLU A 25 -7.67 8.13 6.56
CA GLU A 25 -8.90 8.80 7.00
C GLU A 25 -9.92 7.78 7.56
N GLY A 26 -9.99 6.60 6.95
CA GLY A 26 -10.87 5.54 7.40
C GLY A 26 -10.50 4.96 8.77
N ALA A 27 -9.20 4.85 9.05
CA ALA A 27 -8.72 4.47 10.38
C ALA A 27 -9.11 5.50 11.46
N ALA A 28 -9.14 6.79 11.11
CA ALA A 28 -9.64 7.84 11.99
C ALA A 28 -11.15 7.71 12.24
N MET A 29 -11.97 7.46 11.21
CA MET A 29 -13.42 7.29 11.36
C MET A 29 -13.78 6.10 12.25
N MET A 30 -13.10 4.96 12.06
CA MET A 30 -13.32 3.75 12.86
C MET A 30 -12.78 3.86 14.29
N GLY A 31 -12.03 4.91 14.60
CA GLY A 31 -11.42 5.13 15.91
C GLY A 31 -12.43 5.25 17.05
N ASP A 32 -13.66 5.71 16.77
CA ASP A 32 -14.72 5.83 17.79
C ASP A 32 -15.26 4.47 18.25
N ARG A 33 -15.11 3.41 17.45
CA ARG A 33 -15.43 2.03 17.86
C ARG A 33 -14.38 1.43 18.79
N ALA A 34 -13.24 2.09 18.99
CA ALA A 34 -12.19 1.56 19.84
C ALA A 34 -12.57 1.67 21.33
N LYS A 35 -12.32 0.59 22.08
CA LYS A 35 -12.54 0.55 23.54
C LYS A 35 -11.81 1.68 24.29
N ARG A 36 -10.66 2.12 23.78
CA ARG A 36 -9.89 3.27 24.28
C ARG A 36 -9.38 4.10 23.10
N LYS A 37 -9.73 5.39 23.06
CA LYS A 37 -9.29 6.32 21.99
C LYS A 37 -7.76 6.41 21.86
N SER A 38 -7.04 6.29 22.97
CA SER A 38 -5.58 6.30 22.98
C SER A 38 -4.95 5.08 22.30
N ASP A 39 -5.62 3.93 22.30
CA ASP A 39 -5.14 2.74 21.60
C ASP A 39 -5.31 2.89 20.09
N ALA A 40 -6.45 3.44 19.64
CA ALA A 40 -6.69 3.74 18.22
C ALA A 40 -5.63 4.70 17.66
N GLY A 41 -5.36 5.80 18.37
CA GLY A 41 -4.32 6.75 17.95
C GLY A 41 -2.93 6.12 17.86
N LYS A 42 -2.53 5.31 18.85
CA LYS A 42 -1.25 4.59 18.82
C LYS A 42 -1.19 3.57 17.68
N ALA A 43 -2.26 2.81 17.46
CA ALA A 43 -2.35 1.83 16.39
C ALA A 43 -2.21 2.50 15.01
N SER A 44 -2.87 3.64 14.79
CA SER A 44 -2.76 4.40 13.54
C SER A 44 -1.35 4.91 13.29
N ILE A 45 -0.68 5.50 14.31
CA ILE A 45 0.68 6.01 14.17
C ILE A 45 1.68 4.86 13.92
N LEU A 46 1.61 3.79 14.70
CA LEU A 46 2.48 2.63 14.53
C LEU A 46 2.25 1.96 13.17
N GLY A 47 0.99 1.83 12.76
CA GLY A 47 0.61 1.33 11.44
C GLY A 47 1.19 2.18 10.32
N LEU A 48 1.09 3.51 10.42
CA LEU A 48 1.64 4.44 9.42
C LEU A 48 3.17 4.35 9.33
N ILE A 49 3.87 4.30 10.47
CA ILE A 49 5.34 4.17 10.50
C ILE A 49 5.76 2.84 9.87
N ALA A 50 5.12 1.74 10.25
CA ALA A 50 5.40 0.43 9.68
C ALA A 50 5.14 0.40 8.17
N LEU A 51 4.02 0.97 7.71
CA LEU A 51 3.68 1.08 6.31
C LEU A 51 4.73 1.89 5.53
N LEU A 52 5.15 3.04 6.06
CA LEU A 52 6.16 3.88 5.44
C LEU A 52 7.48 3.14 5.25
N VAL A 53 7.94 2.44 6.29
CA VAL A 53 9.16 1.63 6.21
C VAL A 53 9.03 0.55 5.14
N ILE A 54 7.90 -0.17 5.12
CA ILE A 54 7.63 -1.20 4.10
C ILE A 54 7.64 -0.59 2.69
N TYR A 55 6.97 0.53 2.46
CA TYR A 55 6.93 1.19 1.15
C TYR A 55 8.29 1.67 0.66
N ILE A 56 9.13 2.21 1.56
CA ILE A 56 10.51 2.57 1.22
C ILE A 56 11.29 1.33 0.79
N LEU A 57 11.20 0.23 1.56
CA LEU A 57 11.89 -1.01 1.24
C LEU A 57 11.42 -1.61 -0.09
N LEU A 58 10.10 -1.65 -0.33
CA LEU A 58 9.53 -2.17 -1.57
C LEU A 58 9.88 -1.31 -2.79
N SER A 59 10.13 -0.01 -2.60
CA SER A 59 10.53 0.90 -3.68
C SER A 59 12.03 0.81 -3.99
N LEU A 60 12.88 0.55 -2.99
CA LEU A 60 14.34 0.57 -3.14
C LEU A 60 14.95 -0.81 -3.40
N LEU A 61 14.53 -1.84 -2.67
CA LEU A 61 15.14 -3.17 -2.73
C LEU A 61 15.12 -3.80 -4.14
N PRO A 62 14.07 -3.64 -4.97
CA PRO A 62 14.07 -4.22 -6.31
C PRO A 62 15.23 -3.74 -7.21
N PHE A 63 15.69 -2.50 -7.03
CA PHE A 63 16.85 -1.96 -7.76
C PHE A 63 18.17 -2.63 -7.38
N GLY A 64 18.23 -3.32 -6.23
CA GLY A 64 19.38 -4.14 -5.85
C GLY A 64 19.44 -5.50 -6.57
N PHE A 65 18.36 -5.90 -7.25
CA PHE A 65 18.25 -7.19 -7.95
C PHE A 65 18.09 -7.06 -9.46
N MET A 66 17.26 -6.11 -9.93
CA MET A 66 16.98 -5.86 -11.34
C MET A 66 17.40 -4.45 -11.75
N SER A 67 17.83 -4.30 -13.01
CA SER A 67 18.06 -2.98 -13.59
C SER A 67 16.76 -2.18 -13.71
N GLN A 68 16.88 -0.84 -13.80
CA GLN A 68 15.73 0.04 -14.02
C GLN A 68 14.91 -0.37 -15.27
N GLN A 69 15.59 -0.81 -16.32
CA GLN A 69 14.92 -1.22 -17.56
C GLN A 69 14.13 -2.52 -17.36
N GLU A 70 14.65 -3.49 -16.61
CA GLU A 70 13.93 -4.73 -16.29
C GLU A 70 12.72 -4.46 -15.39
N LEU A 71 12.88 -3.62 -14.37
CA LEU A 71 11.78 -3.23 -13.49
C LEU A 71 10.66 -2.50 -14.24
N ALA A 72 11.01 -1.60 -15.16
CA ALA A 72 10.04 -0.89 -15.98
C ALA A 72 9.24 -1.80 -16.93
N ASN A 73 9.80 -2.96 -17.29
CA ASN A 73 9.16 -3.95 -18.17
C ASN A 73 8.61 -5.16 -17.40
N THR A 74 8.63 -5.13 -16.06
CA THR A 74 8.10 -6.21 -15.23
C THR A 74 6.57 -6.22 -15.28
N GLY A 75 5.98 -7.41 -15.40
CA GLY A 75 4.52 -7.60 -15.39
C GLY A 75 3.88 -7.10 -14.09
N GLN A 76 2.61 -6.71 -14.15
CA GLN A 76 1.83 -6.36 -12.96
C GLN A 76 1.01 -7.59 -12.50
N PRO A 77 1.02 -7.95 -11.19
CA PRO A 77 1.59 -7.20 -10.05
C PRO A 77 3.11 -7.37 -9.90
N GLY A 78 3.85 -6.25 -9.83
CA GLY A 78 5.32 -6.26 -9.91
C GLY A 78 6.02 -7.14 -8.89
N LEU A 79 5.66 -7.02 -7.60
CA LEU A 79 6.32 -7.78 -6.52
C LEU A 79 6.15 -9.30 -6.62
N VAL A 80 5.05 -9.77 -7.22
CA VAL A 80 4.83 -11.21 -7.47
C VAL A 80 5.89 -11.71 -8.47
N HIS A 81 6.06 -10.99 -9.57
CA HIS A 81 7.04 -11.34 -10.60
C HIS A 81 8.49 -11.17 -10.14
N ILE A 82 8.77 -10.10 -9.38
CA ILE A 82 10.10 -9.85 -8.82
C ILE A 82 10.48 -10.97 -7.85
N LEU A 83 9.62 -11.33 -6.89
CA LEU A 83 9.94 -12.44 -5.97
C LEU A 83 10.03 -13.79 -6.67
N ASN A 84 9.18 -14.03 -7.67
CA ASN A 84 9.27 -15.24 -8.48
C ASN A 84 10.62 -15.35 -9.19
N ALA A 85 11.15 -14.24 -9.70
CA ALA A 85 12.48 -14.20 -10.33
C ALA A 85 13.61 -14.34 -9.30
N MET A 86 13.45 -13.81 -8.08
CA MET A 86 14.49 -13.85 -7.04
C MET A 86 14.67 -15.23 -6.39
N VAL A 87 13.57 -15.90 -6.02
CA VAL A 87 13.63 -17.13 -5.22
C VAL A 87 12.91 -18.32 -5.88
N GLY A 88 12.35 -18.12 -7.07
CA GLY A 88 11.63 -19.14 -7.84
C GLY A 88 10.12 -19.17 -7.55
N GLY A 89 9.45 -20.19 -8.12
CA GLY A 89 7.98 -20.33 -8.14
C GLY A 89 7.28 -20.13 -6.80
N TRP A 90 7.86 -20.66 -5.72
CA TRP A 90 7.26 -20.57 -4.39
C TRP A 90 7.18 -19.13 -3.87
N GLY A 91 8.16 -18.27 -4.22
CA GLY A 91 8.16 -16.86 -3.82
C GLY A 91 7.05 -16.07 -4.49
N GLY A 92 6.82 -16.35 -5.78
CA GLY A 92 5.70 -15.80 -6.53
C GLY A 92 4.36 -16.22 -5.92
N SER A 93 4.18 -17.52 -5.65
CA SER A 93 2.96 -18.05 -5.04
C SER A 93 2.70 -17.46 -3.65
N LEU A 94 3.72 -17.36 -2.80
CA LEU A 94 3.61 -16.76 -1.47
C LEU A 94 3.13 -15.30 -1.56
N MET A 95 3.73 -14.51 -2.47
CA MET A 95 3.36 -13.12 -2.65
C MET A 95 1.95 -12.97 -3.22
N ALA A 96 1.54 -13.83 -4.15
CA ALA A 96 0.20 -13.83 -4.70
C ALA A 96 -0.87 -14.14 -3.63
N ILE A 97 -0.60 -15.11 -2.74
CA ILE A 97 -1.50 -15.42 -1.62
C ILE A 97 -1.61 -14.22 -0.67
N GLY A 98 -0.47 -13.61 -0.31
CA GLY A 98 -0.45 -12.40 0.51
C GLY A 98 -1.24 -11.25 -0.11
N LEU A 99 -1.11 -11.06 -1.43
CA LEU A 99 -1.88 -10.06 -2.17
C LEU A 99 -3.39 -10.32 -2.09
N VAL A 100 -3.84 -11.58 -2.26
CA VAL A 100 -5.26 -11.93 -2.14
C VAL A 100 -5.78 -11.63 -0.74
N ILE A 101 -5.06 -12.03 0.31
CA ILE A 101 -5.46 -11.76 1.70
C ILE A 101 -5.54 -10.24 1.96
N SER A 102 -4.56 -9.48 1.47
CA SER A 102 -4.53 -8.01 1.59
C SER A 102 -5.73 -7.37 0.89
N LEU A 103 -6.06 -7.83 -0.33
CA LEU A 103 -7.21 -7.34 -1.10
C LEU A 103 -8.53 -7.60 -0.37
N LEU A 104 -8.70 -8.77 0.25
CA LEU A 104 -9.89 -9.08 1.04
C LEU A 104 -10.00 -8.18 2.28
N GLY A 105 -8.89 -7.91 2.97
CA GLY A 105 -8.87 -6.98 4.10
C GLY A 105 -9.21 -5.54 3.69
N ALA A 106 -8.61 -5.07 2.59
CA ALA A 106 -8.90 -3.75 2.03
C ALA A 106 -10.36 -3.63 1.59
N TRP A 107 -10.90 -4.67 0.95
CA TRP A 107 -12.31 -4.74 0.54
C TRP A 107 -13.26 -4.60 1.74
N LEU A 108 -13.02 -5.37 2.81
CA LEU A 108 -13.82 -5.27 4.03
C LEU A 108 -13.78 -3.85 4.61
N SER A 109 -12.59 -3.26 4.73
CA SER A 109 -12.42 -1.88 5.20
C SER A 109 -13.24 -0.90 4.35
N TRP A 110 -13.14 -0.98 3.02
CA TRP A 110 -13.87 -0.09 2.10
C TRP A 110 -15.39 -0.26 2.16
N THR A 111 -15.91 -1.43 2.52
CA THR A 111 -17.36 -1.62 2.73
C THR A 111 -17.85 -1.10 4.08
N MET A 112 -16.99 -1.04 5.11
CA MET A 112 -17.36 -0.54 6.44
C MET A 112 -17.38 0.99 6.49
N LEU A 113 -16.49 1.67 5.76
CA LEU A 113 -16.38 3.13 5.82
C LEU A 113 -17.66 3.88 5.43
N PRO A 114 -18.40 3.53 4.35
CA PRO A 114 -19.67 4.18 4.04
C PRO A 114 -20.73 3.96 5.11
N VAL A 115 -20.75 2.78 5.73
CA VAL A 115 -21.66 2.47 6.84
C VAL A 115 -21.34 3.35 8.03
N GLU A 116 -20.06 3.48 8.40
CA GLU A 116 -19.64 4.36 9.50
C GLU A 116 -19.97 5.82 9.21
N ALA A 117 -19.66 6.29 8.01
CA ALA A 117 -19.91 7.67 7.58
C ALA A 117 -21.41 8.03 7.67
N THR A 118 -22.28 7.14 7.19
CA THR A 118 -23.72 7.36 7.23
C THR A 118 -24.29 7.25 8.64
N GLN A 119 -23.77 6.35 9.48
CA GLN A 119 -24.16 6.24 10.88
C GLN A 119 -23.83 7.52 11.66
N GLN A 120 -22.62 8.05 11.52
CA GLN A 120 -22.20 9.31 12.17
C GLN A 120 -23.01 10.52 11.72
N LEU A 121 -23.54 10.53 10.49
CA LEU A 121 -24.42 11.59 10.00
C LEU A 121 -25.86 11.49 10.55
N SER A 122 -26.27 10.31 11.01
CA SER A 122 -27.62 10.06 11.51
C SER A 122 -27.79 10.35 13.00
N GLU A 123 -26.68 10.48 13.73
CA GLU A 123 -26.61 10.87 15.15
C GLU A 123 -26.48 12.39 15.31
#